data_AF-A0A1E4EH36-F1
#
_entry.id   AF-A0A1E4EH36-F1
#
_cell.length_a   1.000
_cell.length_b   1.000
_cell.length_c   1.000
_cell.angle_alpha   90.00
_cell.angle_beta   90.00
_cell.angle_gamma   90.00
#
_symmetry.space_group_name_H-M   'P 1'
#
loop_
_entity.id
_entity.type
_entity.pdbx_description
1 polymer ?
#
loop_
_entity_poly.entity_id
_entity_poly.type
_entity_poly.pdbx_seq_one_letter_code
_entity_poly.pdbx_strand_id
1 'polypeptide(L)'
;MFIDDVKPWFETGDYPTQAQFYSFFSKLRWKDEPLAIGDISGLTQILNELSQPIETFTTSAAVDFEYSLPVNFLLSDIIIKAPTTCVVAVTASTIAGEEFSIADLDVDADKGALVEVGILSYVAHQIKITGLPAGTSIKIIKKRIA
;
A
#
# COMPACT_ATOMS: atom_id res chain seq x y z
N MET A 1 27.53 -23.83 5.84
CA MET A 1 28.81 -24.28 5.25
C MET A 1 29.71 -23.06 5.00
N PHE A 2 30.11 -22.34 6.07
CA PHE A 2 30.96 -21.13 5.95
C PHE A 2 31.82 -20.91 7.20
N ILE A 3 31.30 -21.22 8.40
CA ILE A 3 32.07 -21.17 9.64
C ILE A 3 33.14 -22.28 9.65
N ASP A 4 32.82 -23.45 9.08
CA ASP A 4 33.63 -24.67 9.18
C ASP A 4 34.91 -24.61 8.33
N ASP A 5 34.97 -23.74 7.32
CA ASP A 5 36.14 -23.62 6.41
C ASP A 5 37.13 -22.53 6.84
N VAL A 6 36.64 -21.47 7.51
CA VAL A 6 37.44 -20.31 7.93
C VAL A 6 37.97 -20.48 9.35
N LYS A 7 37.17 -21.10 10.23
CA LYS A 7 37.54 -21.35 11.64
C LYS A 7 38.83 -22.16 11.80
N PRO A 8 39.11 -23.21 10.99
CA PRO A 8 40.36 -23.95 11.06
C PRO A 8 41.61 -23.10 10.80
N TRP A 9 41.56 -22.09 9.93
CA TRP A 9 42.71 -21.21 9.67
C TRP A 9 43.23 -20.51 10.93
N PHE A 10 42.34 -20.26 11.89
CA PHE A 10 42.66 -19.61 13.15
C PHE A 10 42.94 -20.61 14.28
N GLU A 11 42.40 -21.83 14.20
CA GLU A 11 42.58 -22.87 15.23
C GLU A 11 43.84 -23.71 15.03
N THR A 12 44.21 -24.03 13.78
CA THR A 12 45.40 -24.85 13.48
C THR A 12 46.63 -24.01 13.12
N GLY A 13 46.45 -22.72 12.87
CA GLY A 13 47.52 -21.83 12.39
C GLY A 13 47.89 -22.04 10.92
N ASP A 14 47.13 -22.86 10.19
CA ASP A 14 47.31 -23.06 8.75
C ASP A 14 46.72 -21.88 7.97
N TYR A 15 47.61 -21.10 7.36
CA TYR A 15 47.21 -19.97 6.55
C TYR A 15 46.54 -20.43 5.24
N PRO A 16 45.45 -19.76 4.81
CA PRO A 16 44.85 -20.04 3.52
C PRO A 16 45.83 -19.74 2.38
N THR A 17 45.70 -20.47 1.29
CA THR A 17 46.31 -20.06 0.02
C THR A 17 45.71 -18.72 -0.44
N GLN A 18 46.45 -17.98 -1.26
CA GLN A 18 45.99 -16.73 -1.86
C GLN A 18 44.62 -16.88 -2.53
N ALA A 19 44.38 -17.98 -3.25
CA ALA A 19 43.12 -18.27 -3.91
C ALA A 19 41.95 -18.46 -2.92
N GLN A 20 42.19 -19.19 -1.82
CA GLN A 20 41.18 -19.39 -0.76
C GLN A 20 40.84 -18.08 -0.05
N PHE A 21 41.85 -17.24 0.23
CA PHE A 21 41.66 -15.94 0.86
C PHE A 21 40.80 -15.00 0.00
N TYR A 22 41.15 -14.83 -1.28
CA TYR A 22 40.36 -13.98 -2.18
C TYR A 22 38.96 -14.53 -2.45
N SER A 23 38.79 -15.85 -2.50
CA SER A 23 37.47 -16.48 -2.64
C SER A 23 36.57 -16.27 -1.41
N PHE A 24 37.14 -16.19 -0.21
CA PHE A 24 36.41 -15.79 0.98
C PHE A 24 36.06 -14.30 0.95
N PHE A 25 37.04 -13.44 0.66
CA PHE A 25 36.82 -11.99 0.59
C PHE A 25 35.78 -11.58 -0.47
N SER A 26 35.70 -12.30 -1.60
CA SER A 26 34.68 -12.05 -2.63
C SER A 26 33.25 -12.43 -2.20
N LYS A 27 33.10 -13.18 -1.11
CA LYS A 27 31.79 -13.58 -0.55
C LYS A 27 31.34 -12.66 0.59
N LEU A 28 32.24 -11.84 1.11
CA LEU A 28 31.90 -10.82 2.09
C LEU A 28 31.21 -9.65 1.40
N ARG A 29 30.21 -9.07 2.08
CA ARG A 29 29.62 -7.80 1.69
C ARG A 29 30.29 -6.66 2.43
N TRP A 30 30.58 -5.59 1.71
CA TRP A 30 31.19 -4.39 2.28
C TRP A 30 30.12 -3.40 2.73
N LYS A 31 30.44 -2.57 3.72
CA LYS A 31 29.48 -1.59 4.28
C LYS A 31 29.02 -0.56 3.25
N ASP A 32 29.85 -0.30 2.25
CA ASP A 32 29.59 0.70 1.21
C ASP A 32 28.82 0.11 0.01
N GLU A 33 28.57 -1.19 0.00
CA GLU A 33 27.79 -1.84 -1.04
C GLU A 33 26.29 -1.72 -0.76
N PRO A 34 25.49 -1.27 -1.75
CA PRO A 34 24.05 -1.21 -1.59
C PRO A 34 23.46 -2.62 -1.41
N LEU A 35 22.56 -2.75 -0.43
CA LEU A 35 21.74 -3.94 -0.22
C LEU A 35 20.57 -3.94 -1.20
N ALA A 36 20.51 -4.96 -2.07
CA ALA A 36 19.32 -5.18 -2.87
C ALA A 36 18.19 -5.70 -1.96
N ILE A 37 16.97 -5.20 -2.17
CA ILE A 37 15.78 -5.60 -1.40
C ILE A 37 15.57 -7.13 -1.45
N GLY A 38 15.84 -7.75 -2.61
CA GLY A 38 15.70 -9.20 -2.80
C GLY A 38 16.66 -10.05 -1.95
N ASP A 39 17.75 -9.48 -1.43
CA ASP A 39 18.70 -10.20 -0.58
C ASP A 39 18.22 -10.29 0.88
N ILE A 40 17.18 -9.52 1.25
CA ILE A 40 16.64 -9.47 2.60
C ILE A 40 15.36 -10.29 2.64
N SER A 41 15.46 -11.50 3.19
CA SER A 41 14.32 -12.39 3.36
C SER A 41 13.18 -11.70 4.12
N GLY A 42 11.96 -11.76 3.57
CA GLY A 42 10.76 -11.18 4.17
C GLY A 42 10.58 -9.67 3.99
N LEU A 43 11.59 -8.92 3.52
CA LEU A 43 11.47 -7.47 3.39
C LEU A 43 10.39 -7.06 2.38
N THR A 44 10.32 -7.71 1.23
CA THR A 44 9.27 -7.44 0.22
C THR A 44 7.88 -7.69 0.78
N GLN A 45 7.71 -8.73 1.59
CA GLN A 45 6.42 -9.01 2.23
C GLN A 45 6.04 -7.89 3.20
N ILE A 46 6.96 -7.49 4.09
CA ILE A 46 6.74 -6.40 5.06
C ILE A 46 6.40 -5.10 4.34
N LEU A 47 7.13 -4.75 3.28
CA LEU A 47 6.87 -3.54 2.50
C LEU A 47 5.48 -3.58 1.85
N ASN A 48 5.05 -4.73 1.35
CA ASN A 48 3.72 -4.90 0.80
C ASN A 48 2.62 -4.81 1.89
N GLU A 49 2.86 -5.34 3.09
CA GLU A 49 1.94 -5.24 4.24
C GLU A 49 1.84 -3.79 4.77
N LEU A 50 2.92 -3.03 4.70
CA LEU A 50 2.96 -1.61 5.08
C LEU A 50 2.42 -0.68 3.98
N SER A 51 2.35 -1.16 2.73
CA SER A 51 1.84 -0.34 1.63
C SER A 51 0.37 0.03 1.87
N GLN A 52 0.04 1.30 1.65
CA GLN A 52 -1.33 1.78 1.54
C GLN A 52 -1.68 1.81 0.05
N PRO A 53 -2.25 0.75 -0.53
CA PRO A 53 -2.67 0.76 -1.92
C PRO A 53 -3.61 1.94 -2.18
N ILE A 54 -3.25 2.73 -3.20
CA ILE A 54 -4.06 3.84 -3.70
C ILE A 54 -4.66 3.38 -5.02
N GLU A 55 -5.98 3.25 -5.06
CA GLU A 55 -6.72 2.99 -6.29
C GLU A 55 -7.28 4.31 -6.83
N THR A 56 -7.02 4.61 -8.10
CA THR A 56 -7.45 5.86 -8.74
C THR A 56 -8.47 5.58 -9.83
N PHE A 57 -9.56 6.32 -9.81
CA PHE A 57 -10.67 6.24 -10.74
C PHE A 57 -10.96 7.60 -11.37
N THR A 58 -11.66 7.60 -12.49
CA THR A 58 -12.12 8.82 -13.15
C THR A 58 -13.52 8.60 -13.73
N THR A 59 -14.43 9.53 -13.46
CA THR A 59 -15.78 9.48 -14.02
C THR A 59 -15.78 10.03 -15.45
N SER A 60 -16.42 9.32 -16.39
CA SER A 60 -16.55 9.80 -17.79
C SER A 60 -17.82 10.63 -18.01
N ALA A 61 -18.78 10.53 -17.09
CA ALA A 61 -20.05 11.26 -17.09
C ALA A 61 -20.41 11.62 -15.64
N ALA A 62 -21.43 12.47 -15.46
CA ALA A 62 -22.00 12.71 -14.14
C ALA A 62 -22.78 11.46 -13.69
N VAL A 63 -22.23 10.72 -12.74
CA VAL A 63 -22.75 9.42 -12.29
C VAL A 63 -22.46 9.20 -10.82
N ASP A 64 -23.26 8.34 -10.20
CA ASP A 64 -22.90 7.75 -8.92
C ASP A 64 -21.70 6.81 -9.11
N PHE A 65 -20.69 6.95 -8.27
CA PHE A 65 -19.55 6.06 -8.22
C PHE A 65 -19.76 5.02 -7.12
N GLU A 66 -19.56 3.76 -7.46
CA GLU A 66 -19.68 2.64 -6.52
C GLU A 66 -18.36 1.89 -6.43
N TYR A 67 -17.97 1.55 -5.21
CA TYR A 67 -16.74 0.82 -4.92
C TYR A 67 -17.01 -0.30 -3.94
N SER A 68 -16.58 -1.52 -4.28
CA SER A 68 -16.66 -2.66 -3.37
C SER A 68 -15.37 -2.77 -2.55
N LEU A 69 -15.46 -2.48 -1.25
CA LEU A 69 -14.37 -2.69 -0.30
C LEU A 69 -14.32 -4.17 0.09
N PRO A 70 -13.23 -4.91 -0.24
CA PRO A 70 -13.11 -6.31 0.13
C PRO A 70 -12.95 -6.50 1.64
N VAL A 71 -13.23 -7.72 2.11
CA VAL A 71 -12.92 -8.12 3.48
C VAL A 71 -11.43 -7.97 3.80
N ASN A 72 -11.12 -7.76 5.08
CA ASN A 72 -9.77 -7.58 5.62
C ASN A 72 -9.05 -6.33 5.08
N PHE A 73 -9.80 -5.30 4.73
CA PHE A 73 -9.28 -3.96 4.44
C PHE A 73 -9.89 -2.91 5.36
N LEU A 74 -9.06 -1.95 5.76
CA LEU A 74 -9.44 -0.70 6.36
C LEU A 74 -9.48 0.34 5.25
N LEU A 75 -10.65 0.93 5.00
CA LEU A 75 -10.76 2.14 4.19
C LEU A 75 -10.43 3.34 5.07
N SER A 76 -9.26 3.95 4.82
CA SER A 76 -8.75 5.07 5.61
C SER A 76 -9.35 6.37 5.08
N ASP A 77 -9.10 6.63 3.79
CA ASP A 77 -9.34 7.94 3.19
C ASP A 77 -9.88 7.80 1.77
N ILE A 78 -10.72 8.76 1.39
CA ILE A 78 -11.15 8.98 0.02
C ILE A 78 -10.75 10.41 -0.36
N ILE A 79 -10.05 10.57 -1.49
CA ILE A 79 -9.73 11.87 -2.04
C ILE A 79 -10.56 12.08 -3.31
N ILE A 80 -11.27 13.20 -3.36
CA ILE A 80 -12.15 13.55 -4.48
C ILE A 80 -11.66 14.87 -5.07
N LYS A 81 -11.39 14.89 -6.37
CA LYS A 81 -11.06 16.11 -7.12
C LYS A 81 -12.02 16.25 -8.30
N ALA A 82 -12.96 17.18 -8.18
CA ALA A 82 -13.92 17.47 -9.23
C ALA A 82 -13.44 18.65 -10.12
N PRO A 83 -13.74 18.64 -11.44
CA PRO A 83 -13.40 19.76 -12.32
C PRO A 83 -14.32 20.97 -12.15
N THR A 84 -15.47 20.81 -11.49
CA THR A 84 -16.43 21.86 -11.19
C THR A 84 -16.87 21.76 -9.74
N THR A 85 -17.22 22.87 -9.10
CA THR A 85 -17.71 22.86 -7.73
C THR A 85 -19.00 22.05 -7.63
N CYS A 86 -19.06 21.11 -6.68
CA CYS A 86 -20.21 20.22 -6.49
C CYS A 86 -20.37 19.82 -5.02
N VAL A 87 -21.59 19.42 -4.66
CA VAL A 87 -21.87 18.76 -3.37
C VAL A 87 -21.79 17.26 -3.58
N VAL A 88 -20.99 16.59 -2.76
CA VAL A 88 -20.80 15.14 -2.82
C VAL A 88 -21.27 14.52 -1.53
N ALA A 89 -22.05 13.45 -1.64
CA ALA A 89 -22.40 12.59 -0.51
C ALA A 89 -21.66 11.26 -0.63
N VAL A 90 -20.99 10.87 0.45
CA VAL A 90 -20.28 9.60 0.60
C VAL A 90 -21.03 8.75 1.61
N THR A 91 -21.44 7.57 1.19
CA THR A 91 -22.18 6.61 2.00
C THR A 91 -21.53 5.23 1.93
N ALA A 92 -21.83 4.40 2.91
CA ALA A 92 -21.43 3.01 2.90
C ALA A 92 -22.57 2.11 3.35
N SER A 93 -22.56 0.87 2.86
CA SER A 93 -23.47 -0.18 3.28
C SER A 93 -22.75 -1.52 3.29
N THR A 94 -23.31 -2.48 4.02
CA THR A 94 -23.00 -3.90 3.75
C THR A 94 -23.98 -4.42 2.72
N ILE A 95 -23.65 -5.52 2.03
CA ILE A 95 -24.49 -6.10 0.95
C ILE A 95 -25.96 -6.34 1.38
N ALA A 96 -26.21 -6.56 2.68
CA ALA A 96 -27.54 -6.82 3.23
C ALA A 96 -27.98 -5.79 4.29
N GLY A 97 -27.23 -4.69 4.44
CA GLY A 97 -27.46 -3.70 5.50
C GLY A 97 -28.01 -2.39 4.97
N GLU A 98 -28.53 -1.59 5.90
CA GLU A 98 -28.90 -0.20 5.65
C GLU A 98 -27.67 0.63 5.26
N GLU A 99 -27.91 1.62 4.41
CA GLU A 99 -26.92 2.62 4.02
C GLU A 99 -26.72 3.63 5.15
N PHE A 100 -25.47 3.95 5.46
CA PHE A 100 -25.12 4.99 6.43
C PHE A 100 -24.28 6.08 5.76
N SER A 101 -24.54 7.33 6.15
CA SER A 101 -23.78 8.48 5.69
C SER A 101 -22.43 8.55 6.39
N ILE A 102 -21.38 8.78 5.60
CA ILE A 102 -20.03 9.03 6.08
C ILE A 102 -19.76 10.54 6.08
N ALA A 103 -20.04 11.20 4.95
CA ALA A 103 -19.79 12.62 4.79
C ALA A 103 -20.67 13.23 3.69
N ASP A 104 -21.11 14.46 3.93
CA ASP A 104 -21.66 15.36 2.93
C ASP A 104 -20.73 16.57 2.85
N LEU A 105 -20.17 16.86 1.68
CA LEU A 105 -19.15 17.89 1.53
C LEU A 105 -19.27 18.70 0.24
N ASP A 106 -18.90 19.96 0.34
CA ASP A 106 -18.63 20.83 -0.81
C ASP A 106 -17.22 20.54 -1.35
N VAL A 107 -17.15 20.11 -2.61
CA VAL A 107 -15.90 19.94 -3.35
C VAL A 107 -15.72 21.14 -4.25
N ASP A 108 -14.75 22.00 -3.94
CA ASP A 108 -14.36 23.12 -4.78
C ASP A 108 -13.74 22.64 -6.10
N ALA A 109 -14.05 23.35 -7.20
CA ALA A 109 -13.46 23.08 -8.50
C ALA A 109 -11.92 23.00 -8.43
N ASP A 110 -11.37 21.92 -8.99
CA ASP A 110 -9.95 21.60 -9.08
C ASP A 110 -9.19 21.51 -7.76
N LYS A 111 -9.86 21.62 -6.62
CA LYS A 111 -9.28 21.32 -5.30
C LYS A 111 -9.59 19.88 -4.93
N GLY A 112 -8.63 19.22 -4.30
CA GLY A 112 -8.86 17.92 -3.70
C GLY A 112 -9.60 18.10 -2.37
N ALA A 113 -10.71 17.40 -2.19
CA ALA A 113 -11.36 17.19 -0.90
C ALA A 113 -10.93 15.84 -0.32
N LEU A 114 -10.66 15.81 0.98
CA LEU A 114 -10.31 14.61 1.73
C LEU A 114 -11.52 14.21 2.59
N VAL A 115 -11.88 12.93 2.53
CA VAL A 115 -12.90 12.31 3.38
C VAL A 115 -12.22 11.21 4.18
N GLU A 116 -12.12 11.40 5.50
CA GLU A 116 -11.67 10.38 6.43
C GLU A 116 -12.84 9.43 6.74
N VAL A 117 -12.69 8.14 6.46
CA VAL A 117 -13.80 7.18 6.48
C VAL A 117 -13.71 6.21 7.64
N GLY A 118 -12.51 5.69 7.93
CA GLY A 118 -12.27 4.79 9.07
C GLY A 118 -13.10 3.50 9.07
N ILE A 119 -13.46 2.93 7.92
CA ILE A 119 -14.29 1.71 7.86
C ILE A 119 -13.42 0.45 7.85
N LEU A 120 -13.61 -0.38 8.88
CA LEU A 120 -12.97 -1.67 9.04
C LEU A 120 -13.85 -2.79 8.45
N SER A 121 -13.41 -3.44 7.38
CA SER A 121 -14.23 -4.36 6.60
C SER A 121 -14.04 -5.83 7.05
N TYR A 122 -14.85 -6.33 7.98
CA TYR A 122 -14.93 -7.76 8.29
C TYR A 122 -15.86 -8.54 7.33
N VAL A 123 -16.80 -7.82 6.73
CA VAL A 123 -17.63 -8.25 5.59
C VAL A 123 -17.40 -7.26 4.44
N ALA A 124 -17.76 -7.61 3.21
CA ALA A 124 -17.62 -6.68 2.10
C ALA A 124 -18.58 -5.48 2.27
N HIS A 125 -18.06 -4.28 2.06
CA HIS A 125 -18.86 -3.04 2.05
C HIS A 125 -18.96 -2.48 0.63
N GLN A 126 -20.07 -1.83 0.33
CA GLN A 126 -20.22 -1.00 -0.84
C GLN A 126 -20.10 0.46 -0.39
N ILE A 127 -19.16 1.18 -0.99
CA ILE A 127 -19.02 2.62 -0.83
C ILE A 127 -19.69 3.25 -2.03
N LYS A 128 -20.59 4.20 -1.78
CA LYS A 128 -21.26 4.96 -2.82
C LYS A 128 -20.92 6.42 -2.67
N ILE A 129 -20.59 7.06 -3.79
CA ILE A 129 -20.29 8.48 -3.87
C ILE A 129 -21.23 9.08 -4.92
N THR A 130 -22.07 10.02 -4.50
CA THR A 130 -23.10 10.63 -5.37
C THR A 130 -22.83 12.12 -5.56
N GLY A 131 -23.46 12.72 -6.58
CA GLY A 131 -23.27 14.14 -6.90
C GLY A 131 -21.98 14.47 -7.67
N LEU A 132 -21.31 13.45 -8.23
CA LEU A 132 -20.05 13.62 -8.95
C LEU A 132 -20.29 14.12 -10.39
N PRO A 133 -19.67 15.24 -10.80
CA PRO A 133 -19.66 15.64 -12.21
C PRO A 133 -18.73 14.73 -13.05
N ALA A 134 -18.85 14.84 -14.37
CA ALA A 134 -17.95 14.18 -15.31
C ALA A 134 -16.51 14.67 -15.13
N GLY A 135 -15.52 13.80 -15.30
CA GLY A 135 -14.10 14.14 -15.17
C GLY A 135 -13.58 14.19 -13.73
N THR A 136 -14.38 13.73 -12.75
CA THR A 136 -13.98 13.71 -11.35
C THR A 136 -12.97 12.60 -11.10
N SER A 137 -11.85 12.92 -10.47
CA SER A 137 -10.84 11.94 -10.02
C SER A 137 -11.13 11.53 -8.60
N ILE A 138 -11.19 10.21 -8.36
CA ILE A 138 -11.44 9.62 -7.06
C ILE A 138 -10.25 8.75 -6.71
N LYS A 139 -9.68 8.92 -5.51
CA LYS A 139 -8.64 8.05 -4.98
C LYS A 139 -9.12 7.39 -3.71
N ILE A 140 -9.00 6.07 -3.66
CA ILE A 140 -9.35 5.26 -2.51
C ILE A 140 -8.05 4.81 -1.86
N ILE A 141 -7.85 5.18 -0.58
CA ILE A 141 -6.71 4.76 0.23
C ILE A 141 -7.18 3.70 1.21
N LYS A 142 -6.68 2.48 1.03
CA LYS A 142 -7.01 1.36 1.89
C LYS A 142 -5.77 0.69 2.42
N LYS A 143 -5.90 0.03 3.57
CA LYS A 143 -4.82 -0.74 4.19
C LYS A 143 -5.31 -2.15 4.46
N ARG A 144 -4.48 -3.16 4.17
CA ARG A 144 -4.81 -4.53 4.54
C ARG A 144 -4.71 -4.69 6.06
N ILE A 145 -5.73 -5.30 6.65
CA ILE A 145 -5.75 -5.71 8.06
C ILE A 145 -5.42 -7.20 8.01
N ALA A 146 -4.27 -7.59 8.58
CA ALA A 146 -3.79 -8.96 8.56
C ALA A 146 -4.76 -9.93 9.24
#